data_AF-A0A140L531-F1
#
_entry.id   AF-A0A140L531-F1
#
_cell.length_a   1.000
_cell.length_b   1.000
_cell.length_c   1.000
_cell.angle_alpha   90.00
_cell.angle_beta   90.00
_cell.angle_gamma   90.00
#
_symmetry.space_group_name_H-M   'P 1'
#
loop_
_entity.id
_entity.type
_entity.pdbx_description
1 polymer ?
#
loop_
_entity_poly.entity_id
_entity_poly.type
_entity_poly.pdbx_seq_one_letter_code
_entity_poly.pdbx_strand_id
1 'polypeptide(L)'
;MDCKRASSLIMDYFDRNMDAMGQRDLDLHLKQCSLCRRDFQWMKEAIEGVESIQDWQAPEDFEIGIFKEIDLQYYRRQKPIYKSRVGMWAAASLYFAFLSIFFYLKYGTMHWETKIIALMKFVDLGNRIYGLWGLIGKVFGKIG
;
A
#
# COMPACT_ATOMS: atom_id res chain seq x y z
N MET A 1 5.56 16.87 -40.18
CA MET A 1 5.34 15.94 -39.05
C MET A 1 5.36 14.51 -39.55
N ASP A 2 5.86 13.56 -38.75
CA ASP A 2 5.85 12.13 -39.02
C ASP A 2 4.48 11.49 -38.72
N CYS A 3 4.15 10.38 -39.38
CA CYS A 3 2.84 9.74 -39.24
C CYS A 3 2.55 9.24 -37.82
N LYS A 4 3.59 8.91 -37.03
CA LYS A 4 3.41 8.44 -35.65
C LYS A 4 2.88 9.56 -34.77
N ARG A 5 3.47 10.75 -34.85
CA ARG A 5 2.95 11.93 -34.14
C ARG A 5 1.59 12.36 -34.67
N ALA A 6 1.35 12.25 -35.99
CA ALA A 6 0.03 12.48 -36.56
C ALA A 6 -1.04 11.58 -35.94
N SER A 7 -0.75 10.28 -35.81
CA SER A 7 -1.67 9.31 -35.20
C SER A 7 -2.01 9.65 -33.74
N SER A 8 -1.06 10.15 -32.95
CA SER A 8 -1.33 10.61 -31.58
C SER A 8 -2.28 11.81 -31.59
N LEU A 9 -2.00 12.80 -32.43
CA LEU A 9 -2.87 13.98 -32.56
C LEU A 9 -4.27 13.58 -33.05
N ILE A 10 -4.40 12.62 -33.96
CA ILE A 10 -5.73 12.14 -34.38
C ILE A 10 -6.55 11.63 -33.18
N MET A 11 -5.94 10.91 -32.24
CA MET A 11 -6.63 10.48 -31.02
C MET A 11 -7.02 11.66 -30.14
N ASP A 12 -6.08 12.57 -29.89
CA ASP A 12 -6.32 13.77 -29.07
C ASP A 12 -7.44 14.66 -29.66
N TYR A 13 -7.59 14.66 -30.99
CA TYR A 13 -8.66 15.37 -31.69
C TYR A 13 -10.04 14.80 -31.33
N PHE A 14 -10.21 13.47 -31.36
CA PHE A 14 -11.49 12.84 -31.02
C PHE A 14 -11.80 12.90 -29.52
N ASP A 15 -10.77 12.85 -28.67
CA ASP A 15 -10.90 13.02 -27.21
C ASP A 15 -11.15 14.48 -26.80
N ARG A 16 -11.20 15.43 -27.75
CA ARG A 16 -11.36 16.87 -27.53
C ARG A 16 -10.27 17.46 -26.61
N ASN A 17 -9.07 16.89 -26.65
CA ASN A 17 -7.93 17.24 -25.80
C ASN A 17 -6.76 17.90 -26.58
N MET A 18 -7.05 18.43 -27.77
CA MET A 18 -6.06 19.01 -28.67
C MET A 18 -5.94 20.53 -28.53
N ASP A 19 -4.71 21.06 -28.62
CA ASP A 19 -4.44 22.49 -28.65
C ASP A 19 -4.45 23.08 -30.08
N ALA A 20 -4.52 24.41 -30.19
CA ALA A 20 -4.62 25.09 -31.48
C ALA A 20 -3.39 24.89 -32.39
N MET A 21 -2.21 24.66 -31.82
CA MET A 21 -1.01 24.34 -32.60
C MET A 21 -1.07 22.92 -33.13
N GLY A 22 -1.42 21.93 -32.30
CA GLY A 22 -1.62 20.55 -32.70
C GLY A 22 -2.66 20.40 -33.81
N GLN A 23 -3.74 21.19 -33.76
CA GLN A 23 -4.76 21.17 -34.80
C GLN A 23 -4.25 21.65 -36.15
N ARG A 24 -3.47 22.75 -36.16
CA ARG A 24 -2.84 23.25 -37.40
C ARG A 24 -1.82 22.25 -37.97
N ASP A 25 -1.01 21.67 -37.10
CA ASP A 25 0.00 20.68 -37.49
C ASP A 25 -0.65 19.42 -38.07
N LEU A 26 -1.74 18.95 -37.46
CA LEU A 26 -2.51 17.82 -37.96
C LEU A 26 -3.15 18.16 -39.32
N ASP A 27 -3.82 19.31 -39.46
CA ASP A 27 -4.43 19.73 -40.72
C ASP A 27 -3.43 19.80 -41.87
N LEU A 28 -2.23 20.34 -41.62
CA LEU A 28 -1.15 20.37 -42.61
C LEU A 28 -0.70 18.96 -42.99
N HIS A 29 -0.55 18.06 -42.02
CA HIS A 29 -0.18 16.67 -42.28
C HIS A 29 -1.24 15.92 -43.07
N LEU A 30 -2.52 16.07 -42.73
CA LEU A 30 -3.64 15.43 -43.44
C LEU A 30 -3.74 15.91 -44.89
N LYS A 31 -3.32 17.15 -45.21
CA LYS A 31 -3.21 17.65 -46.59
C LYS A 31 -2.11 16.95 -47.40
N GLN A 32 -1.06 16.46 -46.74
CA GLN A 32 0.13 15.90 -47.39
C GLN A 32 0.17 14.36 -47.38
N CYS A 33 -0.41 13.71 -46.37
CA CYS A 33 -0.37 12.26 -46.20
C CYS A 33 -1.75 11.63 -46.42
N SER A 34 -1.90 10.89 -47.52
CA SER A 34 -3.15 10.22 -47.87
C SER A 34 -3.53 9.10 -46.90
N LEU A 35 -2.54 8.39 -46.34
CA LEU A 35 -2.77 7.32 -45.36
C LEU A 35 -3.41 7.87 -44.09
N CYS A 36 -2.78 8.88 -43.47
CA CYS A 36 -3.31 9.49 -42.24
C CYS A 36 -4.66 10.16 -42.49
N ARG A 37 -4.89 10.75 -43.67
CA ARG A 37 -6.21 11.29 -44.05
C ARG A 37 -7.28 10.22 -44.09
N ARG A 38 -7.00 9.07 -44.69
CA ARG A 38 -7.94 7.95 -44.76
C ARG A 38 -8.26 7.43 -43.36
N ASP A 39 -7.24 7.24 -42.52
CA ASP A 39 -7.42 6.73 -41.16
C ASP A 39 -8.25 7.71 -40.30
N PHE A 40 -7.97 9.01 -40.41
CA PHE A 40 -8.76 10.07 -39.79
C PHE A 40 -10.24 10.02 -40.23
N GLN A 41 -10.47 9.91 -41.54
CA GLN A 41 -11.83 9.87 -42.10
C GLN A 41 -12.60 8.63 -41.64
N TRP A 42 -11.97 7.46 -41.62
CA TRP A 42 -12.60 6.22 -41.13
C TRP A 42 -12.99 6.31 -39.66
N MET A 43 -12.11 6.84 -38.80
CA MET A 43 -12.45 7.04 -37.39
C MET A 43 -13.59 8.04 -37.22
N LYS A 44 -13.57 9.13 -37.99
CA LYS A 44 -14.62 10.15 -37.98
C LYS A 44 -15.97 9.54 -38.35
N GLU A 45 -16.04 8.79 -39.45
CA GLU A 45 -17.25 8.11 -39.90
C GLU A 45 -17.76 7.09 -38.87
N ALA A 46 -16.86 6.35 -38.23
CA ALA A 46 -17.24 5.39 -37.19
C ALA A 46 -17.85 6.09 -35.96
N ILE A 47 -17.25 7.18 -35.50
CA ILE A 47 -17.74 7.95 -34.35
C ILE A 47 -19.06 8.63 -34.68
N GLU A 48 -19.15 9.32 -35.82
CA GLU A 48 -20.41 9.94 -36.29
C GLU A 48 -21.51 8.89 -36.47
N GLY A 49 -21.17 7.69 -36.92
CA GLY A 49 -22.10 6.57 -37.01
C GLY A 49 -22.67 6.16 -35.65
N VAL A 50 -21.84 6.07 -34.62
CA VAL A 50 -22.28 5.76 -33.25
C VAL A 50 -23.07 6.92 -32.64
N GLU A 51 -22.62 8.16 -32.81
CA GLU A 51 -23.31 9.36 -32.29
C GLU A 51 -24.67 9.60 -32.98
N SER A 52 -24.85 9.10 -34.21
CA SER A 52 -26.13 9.18 -34.93
C SER A 52 -27.17 8.16 -34.44
N ILE A 53 -26.77 7.18 -33.63
CA ILE A 53 -27.69 6.22 -33.04
C ILE A 53 -28.61 6.99 -32.10
N GLN A 54 -29.92 6.80 -32.27
CA GLN A 54 -30.92 7.44 -31.43
C GLN A 54 -30.62 7.15 -29.95
N ASP A 55 -30.54 8.20 -29.14
CA ASP A 55 -30.48 8.06 -27.69
C ASP A 55 -31.79 7.44 -27.20
N TRP A 56 -31.75 6.15 -26.90
CA TRP A 56 -32.85 5.47 -26.21
C TRP A 56 -32.75 5.79 -24.72
N GLN A 57 -33.74 6.52 -24.21
CA GLN A 57 -33.87 6.68 -22.77
C GLN A 57 -34.14 5.31 -22.13
N ALA A 58 -33.42 5.02 -21.05
CA ALA A 58 -33.70 3.86 -20.24
C ALA A 58 -35.14 3.96 -19.70
N PRO A 59 -35.88 2.84 -19.61
CA PRO A 59 -37.18 2.81 -18.95
C PRO A 59 -37.08 3.36 -17.52
N GLU A 60 -38.14 4.01 -17.03
CA GLU A 60 -38.19 4.60 -15.67
C GLU A 60 -37.85 3.58 -14.57
N ASP A 61 -38.21 2.30 -14.78
CA ASP A 61 -37.98 1.21 -13.84
C ASP A 61 -36.64 0.47 -14.03
N PHE A 62 -35.78 0.90 -14.95
CA PHE A 62 -34.52 0.21 -15.27
C PHE A 62 -33.62 0.05 -14.05
N GLU A 63 -33.46 1.12 -13.27
CA GLU A 63 -32.66 1.10 -12.05
C GLU A 63 -33.26 0.15 -11.01
N ILE A 64 -34.59 0.13 -10.87
CA ILE A 64 -35.30 -0.76 -9.95
C ILE A 64 -35.07 -2.24 -10.33
N GLY A 65 -35.12 -2.54 -11.64
CA GLY A 65 -34.83 -3.87 -12.17
C GLY A 65 -33.40 -4.32 -11.88
N ILE A 66 -32.42 -3.44 -12.08
CA ILE A 66 -31.01 -3.71 -11.75
C ILE A 66 -30.84 -3.98 -10.26
N PHE A 67 -31.39 -3.14 -9.39
CA PHE A 67 -31.23 -3.29 -7.94
C PHE A 67 -31.91 -4.55 -7.39
N LYS A 68 -32.91 -5.08 -8.09
CA LYS A 68 -33.54 -6.35 -7.73
C LYS A 68 -32.64 -7.55 -8.04
N GLU A 69 -31.88 -7.50 -9.12
CA GLU A 69 -31.01 -8.59 -9.58
C GLU A 69 -29.62 -8.54 -8.93
N ILE A 70 -29.14 -7.35 -8.56
CA ILE A 70 -27.89 -7.22 -7.81
C ILE A 70 -28.08 -7.81 -6.41
N ASP A 71 -27.41 -8.92 -6.13
CA ASP A 71 -27.32 -9.46 -4.78
C ASP A 71 -26.54 -8.50 -3.87
N LEU A 72 -27.28 -7.73 -3.07
CA LEU A 72 -26.73 -6.84 -2.05
C LEU A 72 -25.85 -7.57 -1.03
N GLN A 73 -25.92 -8.90 -0.93
CA GLN A 73 -25.01 -9.68 -0.10
C GLN A 73 -23.56 -9.67 -0.64
N TYR A 74 -23.36 -9.59 -1.95
CA TYR A 74 -22.03 -9.42 -2.54
C TYR A 74 -21.38 -8.11 -2.07
N TYR A 75 -22.15 -7.02 -2.04
CA TYR A 75 -21.68 -5.72 -1.56
C TYR A 75 -21.52 -5.66 -0.03
N ARG A 76 -22.41 -6.31 0.72
CA ARG A 76 -22.38 -6.32 2.20
C ARG A 76 -21.20 -7.12 2.76
N ARG A 77 -20.61 -8.04 1.99
CA ARG A 77 -19.44 -8.85 2.41
C ARG A 77 -18.12 -8.08 2.41
N GLN A 78 -18.07 -6.85 1.89
CA GLN A 78 -16.84 -6.04 1.82
C GLN A 78 -16.63 -5.11 3.03
N LYS A 79 -17.27 -5.31 4.18
CA LYS A 79 -16.82 -4.63 5.40
C LYS A 79 -15.53 -5.31 5.89
N PRO A 80 -14.37 -4.65 5.86
CA PRO A 80 -13.15 -5.27 6.36
C PRO A 80 -13.32 -5.58 7.85
N ILE A 81 -12.94 -6.80 8.22
CA ILE A 81 -12.77 -7.24 9.62
C ILE A 81 -11.52 -6.54 10.19
N TYR A 82 -11.55 -5.20 10.27
CA TYR A 82 -10.43 -4.37 10.74
C TYR A 82 -10.56 -4.01 12.23
N LYS A 83 -11.74 -4.20 12.83
CA LYS A 83 -12.03 -3.74 14.20
C LYS A 83 -11.47 -4.60 15.34
N SER A 84 -10.93 -5.80 15.11
CA SER A 84 -10.52 -6.67 16.23
C SER A 84 -9.09 -6.49 16.72
N ARG A 85 -8.16 -5.98 15.88
CA ARG A 85 -6.75 -5.85 16.28
C ARG A 85 -6.39 -4.49 16.89
N VAL A 86 -7.02 -3.40 16.44
CA VAL A 86 -6.71 -2.05 16.94
C VAL A 86 -7.08 -1.90 18.42
N GLY A 87 -8.23 -2.43 18.84
CA GLY A 87 -8.65 -2.41 20.25
C GLY A 87 -7.70 -3.20 21.16
N MET A 88 -7.16 -4.32 20.67
CA MET A 88 -6.21 -5.14 21.41
C MET A 88 -4.86 -4.44 21.60
N TRP A 89 -4.34 -3.77 20.57
CA TRP A 89 -3.09 -2.99 20.69
C TRP A 89 -3.24 -1.76 21.59
N ALA A 90 -4.40 -1.09 21.55
CA ALA A 90 -4.68 0.03 22.44
C ALA A 90 -4.78 -0.40 23.91
N ALA A 91 -5.40 -1.55 24.20
CA ALA A 91 -5.44 -2.09 25.55
C ALA A 91 -4.04 -2.52 26.04
N ALA A 92 -3.24 -3.14 25.17
CA ALA A 92 -1.88 -3.54 25.50
C ALA A 92 -0.98 -2.33 25.80
N SER A 93 -1.06 -1.26 25.02
CA SER A 93 -0.25 -0.06 25.25
C SER A 93 -0.58 0.64 26.57
N LEU A 94 -1.87 0.72 26.92
CA LEU A 94 -2.31 1.25 28.22
C LEU A 94 -1.81 0.40 29.39
N TYR A 95 -1.84 -0.92 29.26
CA TYR A 95 -1.31 -1.83 30.29
C TYR A 95 0.20 -1.67 30.49
N PHE A 96 0.97 -1.58 29.40
CA PHE A 96 2.42 -1.35 29.47
C PHE A 96 2.77 0.00 30.10
N ALA A 97 2.04 1.07 29.75
CA ALA A 97 2.20 2.37 30.38
C ALA A 97 1.91 2.34 31.88
N PHE A 98 0.89 1.58 32.30
CA PHE A 98 0.58 1.41 33.71
C PHE A 98 1.69 0.64 34.45
N LEU A 99 2.21 -0.44 33.87
CA LEU A 99 3.33 -1.19 34.45
C LEU A 99 4.60 -0.37 34.56
N SER A 100 4.92 0.45 33.56
CA SER A 100 6.12 1.30 33.61
C SER A 100 6.01 2.32 34.74
N ILE A 101 4.87 3.00 34.88
CA ILE A 101 4.60 3.94 35.98
C ILE A 101 4.71 3.24 37.34
N PHE A 102 4.08 2.06 37.49
CA PHE A 102 4.17 1.28 38.73
C PHE A 102 5.62 0.88 39.06
N PHE A 103 6.40 0.50 38.04
CA PHE A 103 7.81 0.18 38.20
C PHE A 103 8.64 1.40 38.61
N TYR A 104 8.40 2.56 37.99
CA TYR A 104 9.04 3.81 38.38
C TYR A 104 8.67 4.24 39.79
N LEU A 105 7.43 4.08 40.24
CA LEU A 105 7.04 4.42 41.61
C LEU A 105 7.67 3.48 42.64
N LYS A 106 7.76 2.18 42.33
CA LYS A 106 8.28 1.16 43.25
C LYS A 106 9.80 1.12 43.31
N TYR A 107 10.47 1.37 42.18
CA TYR A 107 11.91 1.20 42.02
C TYR A 107 12.65 2.50 41.68
N GLY A 108 11.96 3.57 41.29
CA GLY A 108 12.58 4.86 40.96
C GLY A 108 13.17 5.61 42.17
N THR A 109 12.79 5.22 43.39
CA THR A 109 13.41 5.70 44.63
C THR A 109 14.42 4.71 45.22
N MET A 110 14.70 3.56 44.58
CA MET A 110 15.76 2.66 45.04
C MET A 110 17.13 3.28 44.74
N HIS A 111 17.91 3.52 45.79
CA HIS A 111 19.34 3.84 45.73
C HIS A 111 20.12 2.66 45.10
N TRP A 112 20.18 2.68 43.77
CA TRP A 112 20.80 1.70 42.87
C TRP A 112 22.29 1.42 43.17
N GLU A 113 22.97 2.35 43.84
CA GLU A 113 24.38 2.23 44.22
C GLU A 113 24.66 1.02 45.13
N THR A 114 23.76 0.70 46.05
CA THR A 114 23.97 -0.41 47.01
C THR A 114 23.76 -1.79 46.37
N LYS A 115 22.87 -1.89 45.38
CA LYS A 115 22.50 -3.17 44.75
C LYS A 115 23.42 -3.55 43.60
N ILE A 116 24.03 -2.59 42.90
CA ILE A 116 25.02 -2.88 41.85
C ILE A 116 26.29 -3.49 42.45
N ILE A 117 26.75 -2.99 43.61
CA ILE A 117 27.92 -3.55 44.30
C ILE A 117 27.65 -5.00 44.76
N ALA A 118 26.43 -5.30 45.20
CA ALA A 118 26.04 -6.67 45.56
C ALA A 118 25.99 -7.62 44.34
N LEU A 119 25.51 -7.14 43.19
CA LEU A 119 25.51 -7.88 41.92
C LEU A 119 26.93 -8.13 41.39
N MET A 120 27.82 -7.14 41.47
CA MET A 120 29.22 -7.31 41.08
C MET A 120 29.94 -8.36 41.92
N LYS A 121 29.71 -8.38 43.25
CA LYS A 121 30.27 -9.45 44.13
C LYS A 121 29.76 -10.84 43.77
N PHE A 122 28.53 -10.95 43.24
CA PHE A 122 27.95 -12.22 42.84
C PHE A 122 28.56 -12.75 41.52
N VAL A 123 28.80 -11.85 40.56
CA VAL A 123 29.49 -12.18 39.29
C VAL A 123 30.95 -12.60 39.55
N ASP A 124 31.63 -11.93 40.48
CA ASP A 124 33.02 -12.24 40.83
C ASP A 124 33.15 -13.59 41.55
N LEU A 125 32.16 -13.96 42.38
CA LEU A 125 32.05 -15.28 42.98
C LEU A 125 31.82 -16.37 41.91
N GLY A 126 30.98 -16.08 40.91
CA GLY A 126 30.76 -16.97 39.76
C GLY A 126 32.04 -17.25 38.98
N ASN A 127 32.83 -16.22 38.69
CA ASN A 127 34.11 -16.37 37.98
C ASN A 127 35.13 -17.18 38.78
N ARG A 128 35.18 -17.03 40.11
CA ARG A 128 36.04 -17.86 40.98
C ARG A 128 35.64 -19.34 40.96
N ILE A 129 34.34 -19.65 40.95
CA ILE A 129 33.83 -21.02 40.89
C ILE A 129 34.16 -21.66 39.52
N TYR A 130 34.02 -20.91 38.42
CA TYR A 130 34.42 -21.37 37.08
C TYR A 130 35.93 -21.64 36.97
N GLY A 131 36.76 -20.79 37.58
CA GLY A 131 38.21 -21.01 37.62
C GLY A 131 38.61 -22.29 38.37
N LEU A 132 37.93 -22.61 39.47
CA LEU A 132 38.13 -23.84 40.24
C LEU A 132 37.70 -25.09 39.45
N TRP A 133 36.57 -25.02 38.73
CA TRP A 133 36.13 -26.09 37.83
C TRP A 133 37.14 -26.37 36.70
N GLY A 134 37.75 -25.32 36.14
CA GLY A 134 38.79 -25.46 35.10
C GLY A 134 40.09 -26.12 35.60
N LEU A 135 40.43 -25.96 36.88
CA LEU A 135 41.58 -26.63 37.49
C LEU A 135 41.31 -28.11 37.78
N ILE A 136 40.11 -28.43 38.25
CA ILE A 136 39.69 -29.83 38.49
C ILE A 136 39.68 -30.61 37.17
N GLY A 137 39.20 -30.01 36.07
CA GLY A 137 39.22 -30.63 34.74
C GLY A 137 40.62 -30.96 34.21
N LYS A 138 41.63 -30.11 34.50
CA LYS A 138 43.03 -30.37 34.10
C LYS A 138 43.70 -31.49 34.89
N VAL A 139 43.29 -31.72 36.14
CA VAL A 139 43.82 -32.81 36.97
C VAL A 139 43.24 -34.16 36.55
N PHE A 140 41.94 -34.20 36.22
CA PHE A 140 41.29 -35.45 35.79
C PHE A 140 41.55 -35.84 34.33
N GLY A 141 41.84 -34.89 33.44
CA GLY A 141 42.13 -35.16 32.02
C GLY A 141 43.51 -35.73 31.72
N LYS A 142 44.38 -35.93 32.72
CA LYS A 142 45.76 -36.42 32.55
C LYS A 142 45.99 -37.85 33.05
N ILE A 143 44.93 -38.55 33.47
CA ILE A 143 44.95 -39.93 33.99
C ILE A 143 44.24 -40.92 33.01
N GLY A 144 43.91 -40.47 31.79
CA GLY A 144 43.38 -41.32 30.71
C GLY A 144 44.44 -41.63 29.67
#